data_AF-A0A3D3UZF4-F1
#
_entry.id   AF-A0A3D3UZF4-F1
#
_cell.length_a   1.000
_cell.length_b   1.000
_cell.length_c   1.000
_cell.angle_alpha   90.00
_cell.angle_beta   90.00
_cell.angle_gamma   90.00
#
_symmetry.space_group_name_H-M   'P 1'
#
loop_
_entity.id
_entity.type
_entity.pdbx_description
1 polymer ?
#
loop_
_entity_poly.entity_id
_entity_poly.type
_entity_poly.pdbx_seq_one_letter_code
_entity_poly.pdbx_strand_id
1 'polypeptide(L)'
;MILMLAVFVFQSVSVGQTLPPAIQWIPQDAVISLELAQPKALLDLLTGEKTSAFVEALPAYQELESTPQFQQVLTLLGNMESELGTDWRNALAKLTGGGITLAICPEETVVLIIDAEDEQLLERLHEMLLGMARSDAEQKGQPGRVASTQYRDVTAWTFDGKEAHAIIRNRLVMASRPEGLKAVLELRAETWGDNLASKKNYRAAKRHLSRGGGNAVATVFADLELLMQTPDIAGLLKQQGENPLAALTFAGIVEAIRDSKWLALGLQIEDETLICRASVDGETVARTSPAAFALPKEPGEGALPNLAVPRRIAALTLYRDLHQFYAAKDDLFPERTSGLIFFENMMGIFFSGRDLTNEVLAQTRPDIRFVVAEQQFDPAIGTPSVKLPAFAMILRLRDEEQYDEIFEEAWQKAIGLINFTRGQQAMPGLII
;
A
#
# COMPACT_ATOMS: atom_id res chain seq x y z
N MET A 1 -37.73 -66.47 -15.53
CA MET A 1 -37.84 -65.00 -15.66
C MET A 1 -37.26 -64.40 -14.36
N ILE A 2 -35.96 -64.51 -14.13
CA ILE A 2 -34.94 -63.42 -14.28
C ILE A 2 -35.45 -62.13 -13.61
N LEU A 3 -35.17 -61.87 -12.32
CA LEU A 3 -33.94 -61.36 -11.69
C LEU A 3 -33.58 -59.92 -12.13
N MET A 4 -33.76 -58.94 -11.24
CA MET A 4 -32.70 -57.99 -10.84
C MET A 4 -33.20 -57.00 -9.78
N LEU A 5 -32.61 -57.09 -8.59
CA LEU A 5 -32.65 -56.09 -7.53
C LEU A 5 -31.43 -55.16 -7.79
N ALA A 6 -31.65 -53.94 -8.26
CA ALA A 6 -30.58 -52.96 -8.44
C ALA A 6 -30.30 -52.28 -7.09
N VAL A 7 -29.26 -52.73 -6.40
CA VAL A 7 -28.65 -52.00 -5.28
C VAL A 7 -27.90 -50.82 -5.87
N PHE A 8 -28.45 -49.62 -5.73
CA PHE A 8 -27.71 -48.38 -5.96
C PHE A 8 -26.72 -48.19 -4.81
N VAL A 9 -25.49 -48.66 -5.01
CA VAL A 9 -24.34 -48.18 -4.26
C VAL A 9 -24.14 -46.73 -4.68
N PHE A 10 -24.55 -45.78 -3.86
CA PHE A 10 -24.01 -44.43 -3.90
C PHE A 10 -22.53 -44.56 -3.57
N GLN A 11 -21.68 -44.71 -4.59
CA GLN A 11 -20.29 -44.35 -4.45
C GLN A 11 -20.26 -42.84 -4.31
N SER A 12 -20.17 -42.38 -3.07
CA SER A 12 -19.67 -41.05 -2.76
C SER A 12 -18.29 -40.95 -3.39
N VAL A 13 -18.22 -40.39 -4.60
CA VAL A 13 -16.97 -39.89 -5.14
C VAL A 13 -16.56 -38.80 -4.15
N SER A 14 -15.60 -39.13 -3.27
CA SER A 14 -14.88 -38.14 -2.49
C SER A 14 -14.11 -37.29 -3.49
N VAL A 15 -14.79 -36.29 -4.06
CA VAL A 15 -14.14 -35.12 -4.66
C VAL A 15 -13.19 -34.63 -3.57
N GLY A 16 -11.88 -34.78 -3.80
CA GLY A 16 -10.85 -34.48 -2.81
C GLY A 16 -11.14 -33.12 -2.19
N GLN A 17 -11.43 -33.10 -0.89
CA GLN A 17 -11.96 -31.93 -0.21
C GLN A 17 -11.00 -30.75 -0.41
N THR A 18 -11.34 -29.81 -1.28
CA THR A 18 -10.60 -28.55 -1.39
C THR A 18 -10.60 -27.90 -0.02
N LEU A 19 -9.42 -27.51 0.48
CA LEU A 19 -9.33 -26.83 1.77
C LEU A 19 -10.24 -25.58 1.76
N PRO A 20 -10.92 -25.25 2.86
CA PRO A 20 -11.63 -23.99 2.96
C PRO A 20 -10.70 -22.81 2.67
N PRO A 21 -11.24 -21.67 2.20
CA PRO A 21 -10.46 -20.45 1.98
C PRO A 21 -9.60 -20.10 3.22
N ALA A 22 -8.34 -19.70 3.00
CA ALA A 22 -7.38 -19.41 4.08
C ALA A 22 -7.91 -18.42 5.12
N ILE A 23 -8.69 -17.43 4.68
CA ILE A 23 -9.32 -16.43 5.55
C ILE A 23 -10.30 -17.01 6.59
N GLN A 24 -10.84 -18.22 6.35
CA GLN A 24 -11.67 -18.92 7.34
C GLN A 24 -10.85 -19.53 8.48
N TRP A 25 -9.53 -19.59 8.35
CA TRP A 25 -8.63 -20.09 9.39
C TRP A 25 -7.99 -18.95 10.19
N ILE A 26 -8.28 -17.69 9.81
CA ILE A 26 -7.80 -16.51 10.52
C ILE A 26 -8.77 -16.16 11.66
N PRO A 27 -8.28 -15.95 12.89
CA PRO A 27 -9.10 -15.48 14.02
C PRO A 27 -9.90 -14.21 13.71
N GLN A 28 -11.12 -14.12 14.25
CA GLN A 28 -12.01 -12.97 14.02
C GLN A 28 -11.48 -11.64 14.62
N ASP A 29 -10.61 -11.71 15.61
CA ASP A 29 -9.96 -10.55 16.25
C ASP A 29 -8.75 -10.03 15.46
N ALA A 30 -8.43 -10.62 14.30
CA ALA A 30 -7.45 -10.07 13.37
C ALA A 30 -7.77 -8.60 13.04
N VAL A 31 -6.75 -7.77 13.22
CA VAL A 31 -6.80 -6.31 13.10
C VAL A 31 -6.56 -5.90 11.65
N ILE A 32 -5.62 -6.57 10.97
CA ILE A 32 -5.33 -6.37 9.54
C ILE A 32 -5.28 -7.73 8.86
N SER A 33 -5.81 -7.82 7.64
CA SER A 33 -5.64 -8.98 6.76
C SER A 33 -5.32 -8.51 5.34
N LEU A 34 -4.36 -9.16 4.71
CA LEU A 34 -3.99 -9.01 3.30
C LEU A 34 -4.21 -10.36 2.62
N GLU A 35 -4.93 -10.35 1.50
CA GLU A 35 -5.17 -11.51 0.65
C GLU A 35 -4.64 -11.18 -0.76
N LEU A 36 -3.59 -11.84 -1.20
CA LEU A 36 -3.07 -11.80 -2.57
C LEU A 36 -3.65 -13.02 -3.30
N ALA A 37 -4.72 -12.78 -4.07
CA ALA A 37 -5.46 -13.83 -4.78
C ALA A 37 -4.78 -14.27 -6.08
N GLN A 38 -3.96 -13.39 -6.68
CA GLN A 38 -3.27 -13.67 -7.94
C GLN A 38 -1.77 -13.32 -7.87
N PRO A 39 -0.96 -14.01 -7.05
CA PRO A 39 0.47 -13.69 -6.92
C PRO A 39 1.23 -13.73 -8.24
N LYS A 40 0.88 -14.68 -9.12
CA LYS A 40 1.48 -14.81 -10.44
C LYS A 40 1.28 -13.56 -11.31
N ALA A 41 0.08 -12.96 -11.31
CA ALA A 41 -0.17 -11.75 -12.10
C ALA A 41 0.72 -10.58 -11.64
N LEU A 42 0.96 -10.47 -10.33
CA LEU A 42 1.87 -9.47 -9.77
C LEU A 42 3.33 -9.78 -10.10
N LEU A 43 3.74 -11.05 -10.01
CA LEU A 43 5.09 -11.49 -10.38
C LEU A 43 5.39 -11.22 -11.86
N ASP A 44 4.45 -11.54 -12.75
CA ASP A 44 4.57 -11.32 -14.19
C ASP A 44 4.68 -9.80 -14.49
N LEU A 45 3.94 -8.96 -13.78
CA LEU A 45 4.04 -7.50 -13.92
C LEU A 45 5.41 -6.97 -13.44
N LEU A 46 5.87 -7.41 -12.27
CA LEU A 46 7.10 -6.92 -11.65
C LEU A 46 8.36 -7.45 -12.33
N THR A 47 8.28 -8.59 -13.00
CA THR A 47 9.41 -9.24 -13.69
C THR A 47 9.25 -9.28 -15.21
N GLY A 48 8.27 -8.57 -15.75
CA GLY A 48 8.03 -8.46 -17.18
C GLY A 48 9.16 -7.73 -17.90
N GLU A 49 9.29 -7.95 -19.20
CA GLU A 49 10.39 -7.44 -20.02
C GLU A 49 10.63 -5.94 -19.87
N LYS A 50 9.55 -5.13 -19.85
CA LYS A 50 9.66 -3.67 -19.68
C LYS A 50 10.24 -3.29 -18.32
N THR A 51 9.75 -3.91 -17.25
CA THR A 51 10.19 -3.63 -15.88
C THR A 51 11.63 -4.08 -15.68
N SER A 52 11.98 -5.27 -16.18
CA SER A 52 13.36 -5.77 -16.14
C SER A 52 14.32 -4.88 -16.92
N ALA A 53 13.98 -4.52 -18.17
CA ALA A 53 14.81 -3.63 -18.97
C ALA A 53 14.97 -2.24 -18.33
N PHE A 54 13.92 -1.72 -17.69
CA PHE A 54 13.99 -0.46 -16.95
C PHE A 54 14.94 -0.57 -15.75
N VAL A 55 14.83 -1.63 -14.94
CA VAL A 55 15.69 -1.85 -13.77
C VAL A 55 17.15 -2.04 -14.17
N GLU A 56 17.42 -2.83 -15.21
CA GLU A 56 18.78 -3.09 -15.73
C GLU A 56 19.44 -1.82 -16.31
N ALA A 57 18.63 -0.87 -16.81
CA ALA A 57 19.12 0.40 -17.30
C ALA A 57 19.50 1.40 -16.18
N LEU A 58 19.12 1.13 -14.92
CA LEU A 58 19.46 2.02 -13.80
C LEU A 58 20.96 1.93 -13.48
N PRO A 59 21.69 3.07 -13.41
CA PRO A 59 23.11 3.05 -13.06
C PRO A 59 23.39 2.37 -11.71
N ALA A 60 22.49 2.53 -10.74
CA ALA A 60 22.60 1.89 -9.43
C ALA A 60 22.50 0.35 -9.52
N TYR A 61 21.70 -0.18 -10.45
CA TYR A 61 21.62 -1.62 -10.67
C TYR A 61 22.92 -2.15 -11.31
N GLN A 62 23.44 -1.45 -12.33
CA GLN A 62 24.69 -1.83 -12.99
C GLN A 62 25.88 -1.81 -12.02
N GLU A 63 25.93 -0.81 -11.12
CA GLU A 63 26.93 -0.75 -10.06
C GLU A 63 26.77 -1.92 -9.08
N LEU A 64 25.54 -2.19 -8.62
CA LEU A 64 25.25 -3.30 -7.71
C LEU A 64 25.60 -4.67 -8.33
N GLU A 65 25.27 -4.87 -9.60
CA GLU A 65 25.53 -6.11 -10.34
C GLU A 65 27.03 -6.45 -10.41
N SER A 66 27.86 -5.42 -10.45
CA SER A 66 29.32 -5.56 -10.47
C SER A 66 29.93 -5.96 -9.11
N THR A 67 29.14 -5.97 -8.03
CA THR A 67 29.64 -6.30 -6.68
C THR A 67 29.76 -7.81 -6.45
N PRO A 68 30.80 -8.28 -5.72
CA PRO A 68 30.92 -9.69 -5.34
C PRO A 68 29.73 -10.21 -4.53
N GLN A 69 29.12 -9.37 -3.70
CA GLN A 69 27.96 -9.72 -2.88
C GLN A 69 26.75 -10.05 -3.75
N PHE A 70 26.51 -9.29 -4.83
CA PHE A 70 25.43 -9.58 -5.76
C PHE A 70 25.64 -10.93 -6.47
N GLN A 71 26.87 -11.20 -6.90
CA GLN A 71 27.21 -12.49 -7.52
C GLN A 71 27.03 -13.68 -6.55
N GLN A 72 27.29 -13.49 -5.25
CA GLN A 72 26.99 -14.51 -4.23
C GLN A 72 25.49 -14.79 -4.13
N VAL A 73 24.65 -13.75 -4.17
CA VAL A 73 23.19 -13.90 -4.16
C VAL A 73 22.71 -14.67 -5.40
N LEU A 74 23.22 -14.34 -6.59
CA LEU A 74 22.90 -15.09 -7.81
C LEU A 74 23.34 -16.55 -7.73
N THR A 75 24.50 -16.82 -7.12
CA THR A 75 24.97 -18.19 -6.91
C THR A 75 24.05 -18.97 -5.97
N LEU A 76 23.60 -18.35 -4.88
CA LEU A 76 22.64 -18.96 -3.96
C LEU A 76 21.31 -19.26 -4.65
N LEU A 77 20.80 -18.33 -5.45
CA LEU A 77 19.60 -18.54 -6.24
C LEU A 77 19.77 -19.71 -7.21
N GLY A 78 20.87 -19.78 -7.97
CA GLY A 78 21.14 -20.88 -8.89
C GLY A 78 21.24 -22.24 -8.20
N ASN A 79 21.80 -22.30 -6.98
CA ASN A 79 21.82 -23.52 -6.17
C ASN A 79 20.40 -23.96 -5.78
N MET A 80 19.55 -23.02 -5.35
CA MET A 80 18.15 -23.30 -5.02
C MET A 80 17.36 -23.78 -6.24
N GLU A 81 17.58 -23.17 -7.41
CA GLU A 81 16.94 -23.58 -8.67
C GLU A 81 17.32 -25.01 -9.05
N SER A 82 18.60 -25.36 -8.87
CA SER A 82 19.09 -26.72 -9.14
C SER A 82 18.47 -27.74 -8.18
N GLU A 83 18.31 -27.41 -6.90
CA GLU A 83 17.73 -28.30 -5.90
C GLU A 83 16.21 -28.48 -6.07
N LEU A 84 15.51 -27.40 -6.40
CA LEU A 84 14.06 -27.43 -6.66
C LEU A 84 13.72 -27.96 -8.06
N GLY A 85 14.70 -28.02 -8.98
CA GLY A 85 14.54 -28.51 -10.35
C GLY A 85 13.73 -27.59 -11.25
N THR A 86 13.68 -26.30 -10.94
CA THR A 86 12.96 -25.26 -11.69
C THR A 86 13.58 -23.90 -11.41
N ASP A 87 13.43 -22.93 -12.31
CA ASP A 87 13.85 -21.55 -12.04
C ASP A 87 13.03 -20.90 -10.92
N TRP A 88 13.61 -19.88 -10.29
CA TRP A 88 13.06 -19.26 -9.08
C TRP A 88 11.71 -18.57 -9.34
N ARG A 89 11.47 -18.07 -10.56
CA ARG A 89 10.20 -17.43 -10.91
C ARG A 89 9.09 -18.47 -11.01
N ASN A 90 9.35 -19.57 -11.71
CA ASN A 90 8.42 -20.69 -11.79
C ASN A 90 8.22 -21.37 -10.44
N ALA A 91 9.26 -21.49 -9.61
CA ALA A 91 9.13 -21.98 -8.23
C ALA A 91 8.18 -21.09 -7.44
N LEU A 92 8.45 -19.78 -7.40
CA LEU A 92 7.65 -18.81 -6.65
C LEU A 92 6.19 -18.78 -7.14
N ALA A 93 5.96 -18.83 -8.45
CA ALA A 93 4.63 -18.89 -9.03
C ALA A 93 3.88 -20.16 -8.59
N LYS A 94 4.51 -21.34 -8.62
CA LYS A 94 3.89 -22.60 -8.20
C LYS A 94 3.69 -22.69 -6.69
N LEU A 95 4.61 -22.14 -5.90
CA LEU A 95 4.55 -22.16 -4.44
C LEU A 95 3.49 -21.20 -3.88
N THR A 96 3.11 -20.17 -4.65
CA THR A 96 2.16 -19.14 -4.20
C THR A 96 0.89 -19.07 -5.04
N GLY A 97 0.77 -19.81 -6.14
CA GLY A 97 -0.29 -19.60 -7.13
C GLY A 97 -1.72 -19.83 -6.63
N GLY A 98 -1.91 -20.59 -5.55
CA GLY A 98 -3.20 -20.73 -4.88
C GLY A 98 -3.60 -19.53 -4.01
N GLY A 99 -2.67 -18.60 -3.77
CA GLY A 99 -2.87 -17.35 -3.05
C GLY A 99 -1.99 -17.22 -1.80
N ILE A 100 -1.90 -15.99 -1.29
CA ILE A 100 -1.22 -15.67 -0.03
C ILE A 100 -2.20 -14.91 0.87
N THR A 101 -2.34 -15.34 2.13
CA THR A 101 -3.08 -14.61 3.16
C THR A 101 -2.14 -14.27 4.31
N LEU A 102 -2.03 -12.99 4.63
CA LEU A 102 -1.29 -12.49 5.79
C LEU A 102 -2.28 -11.82 6.74
N ALA A 103 -2.19 -12.09 8.04
CA ALA A 103 -3.02 -11.46 9.05
C ALA A 103 -2.19 -11.00 10.24
N ILE A 104 -2.52 -9.83 10.78
CA ILE A 104 -2.00 -9.31 12.04
C ILE A 104 -3.13 -9.45 13.07
N CYS A 105 -2.92 -10.35 14.02
CA CYS A 105 -3.82 -10.63 15.14
C CYS A 105 -3.32 -9.90 16.40
N PRO A 106 -4.11 -9.88 17.50
CA PRO A 106 -3.68 -9.28 18.75
C PRO A 106 -2.35 -9.83 19.28
N GLU A 107 -1.75 -9.08 20.21
CA GLU A 107 -0.44 -9.39 20.80
C GLU A 107 0.69 -9.53 19.77
N GLU A 108 0.63 -8.73 18.70
CA GLU A 108 1.65 -8.71 17.63
C GLU A 108 1.83 -10.07 16.92
N THR A 109 0.79 -10.92 16.95
CA THR A 109 0.81 -12.22 16.28
C THR A 109 0.61 -12.02 14.79
N VAL A 110 1.58 -12.45 13.99
CA VAL A 110 1.48 -12.43 12.53
C VAL A 110 1.26 -13.85 12.05
N VAL A 111 0.21 -14.06 11.25
CA VAL A 111 -0.11 -15.34 10.62
C VAL A 111 0.05 -15.19 9.11
N LEU A 112 0.84 -16.07 8.50
CA LEU A 112 1.02 -16.16 7.06
C LEU A 112 0.53 -17.52 6.59
N ILE A 113 -0.37 -17.53 5.60
CA ILE A 113 -0.87 -18.71 4.94
C ILE A 113 -0.53 -18.60 3.46
N ILE A 114 0.14 -19.61 2.91
CA ILE A 114 0.47 -19.71 1.50
C ILE A 114 -0.20 -20.96 0.94
N ASP A 115 -1.04 -20.78 -0.06
CA ASP A 115 -1.65 -21.86 -0.84
C ASP A 115 -0.79 -22.12 -2.09
N ALA A 116 -0.06 -23.23 -2.09
CA ALA A 116 0.72 -23.67 -3.24
C ALA A 116 -0.17 -24.35 -4.29
N GLU A 117 0.15 -24.18 -5.56
CA GLU A 117 -0.40 -25.00 -6.65
C GLU A 117 0.28 -26.38 -6.70
N ASP A 118 1.55 -26.45 -6.30
CA ASP A 118 2.38 -27.66 -6.35
C ASP A 118 2.76 -28.13 -4.93
N GLU A 119 2.01 -29.10 -4.42
CA GLU A 119 2.20 -29.70 -3.08
C GLU A 119 3.58 -30.36 -2.93
N GLN A 120 4.07 -31.05 -3.96
CA GLN A 120 5.36 -31.73 -3.90
C GLN A 120 6.52 -30.73 -3.88
N LEU A 121 6.39 -29.64 -4.64
CA LEU A 121 7.38 -28.58 -4.62
C LEU A 121 7.43 -27.89 -3.25
N LEU A 122 6.27 -27.68 -2.61
CA LEU A 122 6.19 -27.13 -1.26
C LEU A 122 6.88 -28.04 -0.23
N GLU A 123 6.63 -29.35 -0.28
CA GLU A 123 7.28 -30.34 0.59
C GLU A 123 8.81 -30.33 0.40
N ARG A 124 9.29 -30.32 -0.85
CA ARG A 124 10.74 -30.27 -1.14
C ARG A 124 11.38 -28.99 -0.62
N LEU A 125 10.73 -27.84 -0.80
CA LEU A 125 11.22 -26.58 -0.27
C LEU A 125 11.31 -26.63 1.26
N HIS A 126 10.30 -27.19 1.92
CA HIS A 126 10.27 -27.31 3.37
C HIS A 126 11.37 -28.23 3.90
N GLU A 127 11.57 -29.40 3.30
CA GLU A 127 12.65 -30.32 3.68
C GLU A 127 14.04 -29.70 3.49
N MET A 128 14.25 -28.96 2.40
CA MET A 128 15.48 -28.19 2.17
C MET A 128 15.73 -27.18 3.29
N LEU A 129 14.72 -26.35 3.61
CA LEU A 129 14.82 -25.34 4.68
C LEU A 129 15.04 -25.99 6.06
N LEU A 130 14.38 -27.11 6.32
CA LEU A 130 14.54 -27.89 7.54
C LEU A 130 15.96 -28.46 7.67
N GLY A 131 16.53 -28.96 6.57
CA GLY A 131 17.91 -29.43 6.50
C GLY A 131 18.92 -28.32 6.79
N MET A 132 18.73 -27.14 6.17
CA MET A 132 19.56 -25.96 6.42
C MET A 132 19.49 -25.51 7.88
N ALA A 133 18.27 -25.42 8.44
CA ALA A 133 18.06 -25.00 9.83
C ALA A 133 18.69 -25.98 10.83
N ARG A 134 18.56 -27.29 10.59
CA ARG A 134 19.20 -28.33 11.43
C ARG A 134 20.72 -28.25 11.37
N SER A 135 21.28 -28.11 10.17
CA SER A 135 22.72 -27.96 10.00
C SER A 135 23.26 -26.72 10.72
N ASP A 136 22.58 -25.58 10.64
CA ASP A 136 22.96 -24.35 11.37
C ASP A 136 22.87 -24.55 12.89
N ALA A 137 21.78 -25.18 13.37
CA ALA A 137 21.58 -25.48 14.77
C ALA A 137 22.66 -26.41 15.34
N GLU A 138 23.05 -27.44 14.59
CA GLU A 138 24.16 -28.34 14.95
C GLU A 138 25.51 -27.61 15.00
N GLN A 139 25.81 -26.79 13.99
CA GLN A 139 27.04 -25.99 13.97
C GLN A 139 27.13 -25.01 15.15
N LYS A 140 25.99 -24.49 15.61
CA LYS A 140 25.90 -23.61 16.78
C LYS A 140 25.78 -24.35 18.12
N GLY A 141 25.84 -25.69 18.12
CA GLY A 141 25.76 -26.51 19.32
C GLY A 141 24.38 -26.50 19.99
N GLN A 142 23.33 -26.19 19.24
CA GLN A 142 21.94 -26.09 19.71
C GLN A 142 21.00 -26.99 18.91
N PRO A 143 21.23 -28.32 18.81
CA PRO A 143 20.45 -29.20 17.93
C PRO A 143 18.95 -29.25 18.27
N GLY A 144 18.58 -29.00 19.53
CA GLY A 144 17.17 -28.93 19.97
C GLY A 144 16.44 -27.64 19.57
N ARG A 145 17.11 -26.71 18.90
CA ARG A 145 16.54 -25.44 18.43
C ARG A 145 15.49 -25.67 17.34
N VAL A 146 15.71 -26.65 16.46
CA VAL A 146 14.75 -27.09 15.46
C VAL A 146 13.95 -28.25 16.03
N ALA A 147 12.65 -28.08 16.21
CA ALA A 147 11.79 -29.05 16.85
C ALA A 147 10.48 -29.25 16.08
N SER A 148 9.83 -30.39 16.35
CA SER A 148 8.45 -30.63 15.91
C SER A 148 7.60 -31.08 17.09
N THR A 149 6.29 -30.87 16.99
CA THR A 149 5.31 -31.34 17.95
C THR A 149 4.05 -31.75 17.20
N GLN A 150 3.47 -32.89 17.58
CA GLN A 150 2.22 -33.34 17.01
C GLN A 150 1.05 -32.59 17.67
N TYR A 151 0.26 -31.87 16.88
CA TYR A 151 -1.00 -31.26 17.30
C TYR A 151 -2.16 -31.88 16.52
N ARG A 152 -2.92 -32.76 17.18
CA ARG A 152 -3.96 -33.59 16.54
C ARG A 152 -3.39 -34.36 15.34
N ASP A 153 -3.94 -34.14 14.14
CA ASP A 153 -3.53 -34.73 12.87
C ASP A 153 -2.37 -33.98 12.17
N VAL A 154 -1.88 -32.88 12.74
CA VAL A 154 -0.88 -32.00 12.11
C VAL A 154 0.44 -32.03 12.84
N THR A 155 1.54 -32.14 12.10
CA THR A 155 2.89 -31.91 12.63
C THR A 155 3.21 -30.43 12.54
N ALA A 156 3.34 -29.78 13.70
CA ALA A 156 3.83 -28.41 13.80
C ALA A 156 5.36 -28.43 13.98
N TRP A 157 6.04 -27.49 13.33
CA TRP A 157 7.47 -27.33 13.32
C TRP A 157 7.86 -25.96 13.88
N THR A 158 9.07 -25.85 14.39
CA THR A 158 9.70 -24.59 14.73
C THR A 158 11.19 -24.65 14.40
N PHE A 159 11.74 -23.57 13.86
CA PHE A 159 13.17 -23.45 13.59
C PHE A 159 13.96 -22.79 14.74
N ASP A 160 13.29 -22.13 15.68
CA ASP A 160 13.97 -21.44 16.79
C ASP A 160 13.18 -21.34 18.11
N GLY A 161 12.02 -21.99 18.18
CA GLY A 161 11.11 -21.96 19.32
C GLY A 161 10.27 -20.68 19.43
N LYS A 162 10.48 -19.67 18.58
CA LYS A 162 9.72 -18.41 18.60
C LYS A 162 8.62 -18.39 17.56
N GLU A 163 8.86 -18.94 16.38
CA GLU A 163 7.82 -19.14 15.36
C GLU A 163 7.27 -20.56 15.41
N ALA A 164 6.13 -20.78 14.78
CA ALA A 164 5.69 -22.13 14.46
C ALA A 164 5.03 -22.18 13.08
N HIS A 165 5.24 -23.28 12.37
CA HIS A 165 4.62 -23.52 11.08
C HIS A 165 4.15 -24.97 10.91
N ALA A 166 3.25 -25.18 9.96
CA ALA A 166 2.76 -26.49 9.58
C ALA A 166 2.41 -26.52 8.09
N ILE A 167 2.56 -27.69 7.46
CA ILE A 167 2.08 -27.95 6.11
C ILE A 167 0.86 -28.87 6.20
N ILE A 168 -0.25 -28.45 5.60
CA ILE A 168 -1.49 -29.21 5.52
C ILE A 168 -1.85 -29.31 4.05
N ARG A 169 -1.51 -30.46 3.44
CA ARG A 169 -1.57 -30.64 1.98
C ARG A 169 -0.76 -29.56 1.26
N ASN A 170 -1.35 -28.87 0.29
CA ASN A 170 -0.74 -27.78 -0.46
C ASN A 170 -0.69 -26.43 0.29
N ARG A 171 -1.06 -26.36 1.57
CA ARG A 171 -1.09 -25.12 2.35
C ARG A 171 0.00 -25.09 3.41
N LEU A 172 0.88 -24.09 3.33
CA LEU A 172 1.81 -23.73 4.40
C LEU A 172 1.13 -22.69 5.31
N VAL A 173 1.12 -22.95 6.61
CA VAL A 173 0.65 -22.02 7.64
C VAL A 173 1.83 -21.71 8.54
N MET A 174 2.14 -20.43 8.73
CA MET A 174 3.19 -19.95 9.61
C MET A 174 2.62 -18.91 10.58
N ALA A 175 3.11 -18.89 11.80
CA ALA A 175 2.80 -17.87 12.78
C ALA A 175 4.08 -17.38 13.45
N SER A 176 4.15 -16.09 13.74
CA SER A 176 5.27 -15.48 14.46
C SER A 176 5.41 -15.96 15.91
N ARG A 177 4.41 -16.70 16.43
CA ARG A 177 4.35 -17.31 17.76
C ARG A 177 3.62 -18.66 17.72
N PRO A 178 4.00 -19.66 18.54
CA PRO A 178 3.33 -20.97 18.58
C PRO A 178 1.84 -20.90 18.93
N GLU A 179 1.45 -19.96 19.80
CA GLU A 179 0.06 -19.72 20.18
C GLU A 179 -0.79 -19.30 18.98
N GLY A 180 -0.20 -18.52 18.06
CA GLY A 180 -0.85 -18.12 16.81
C GLY A 180 -1.15 -19.29 15.89
N LEU A 181 -0.17 -20.19 15.69
CA LEU A 181 -0.38 -21.40 14.88
C LEU A 181 -1.45 -22.29 15.53
N LYS A 182 -1.38 -22.45 16.86
CA LYS A 182 -2.38 -23.24 17.60
C LYS A 182 -3.78 -22.70 17.40
N ALA A 183 -4.00 -21.38 17.50
CA ALA A 183 -5.30 -20.77 17.27
C ALA A 183 -5.83 -21.02 15.85
N VAL A 184 -4.97 -20.94 14.84
CA VAL A 184 -5.32 -21.25 13.44
C VAL A 184 -5.71 -22.72 13.27
N LEU A 185 -4.96 -23.65 13.87
CA LEU A 185 -5.26 -25.08 13.82
C LEU A 185 -6.54 -25.45 14.58
N GLU A 186 -6.86 -24.75 15.66
CA GLU A 186 -8.10 -24.89 16.42
C GLU A 186 -9.31 -24.45 15.57
N LEU A 187 -9.24 -23.26 14.97
CA LEU A 187 -10.27 -22.76 14.06
C LEU A 187 -10.50 -23.69 12.86
N ARG A 188 -9.44 -24.25 12.27
CA ARG A 188 -9.56 -25.25 11.19
C ARG A 188 -10.40 -26.46 11.63
N ALA A 189 -10.21 -26.91 12.86
CA ALA A 189 -10.84 -28.12 13.35
C ALA A 189 -12.29 -27.91 13.83
N GLU A 190 -12.71 -26.65 14.03
CA GLU A 190 -14.06 -26.29 14.43
C GLU A 190 -14.93 -25.93 13.20
N THR A 191 -16.10 -26.54 13.08
CA THR A 191 -17.00 -26.31 11.94
C THR A 191 -17.62 -24.90 11.92
N TRP A 192 -17.61 -24.19 13.06
CA TRP A 192 -18.28 -22.90 13.26
C TRP A 192 -17.48 -21.91 14.12
N GLY A 193 -16.14 -22.00 14.11
CA GLY A 193 -15.29 -21.11 14.90
C GLY A 193 -15.42 -19.63 14.48
N ASP A 194 -15.23 -18.71 15.42
CA ASP A 194 -15.23 -17.26 15.20
C ASP A 194 -14.02 -16.84 14.35
N ASN A 195 -14.20 -16.92 13.03
CA ASN A 195 -13.19 -16.59 12.03
C ASN A 195 -13.45 -15.25 11.33
N LEU A 196 -12.39 -14.67 10.76
CA LEU A 196 -12.44 -13.37 10.11
C LEU A 196 -13.44 -13.34 8.94
N ALA A 197 -13.61 -14.43 8.20
CA ALA A 197 -14.57 -14.51 7.09
C ALA A 197 -16.03 -14.31 7.53
N SER A 198 -16.35 -14.63 8.79
CA SER A 198 -17.68 -14.46 9.39
C SER A 198 -17.91 -13.03 9.91
N LYS A 199 -16.84 -12.26 10.14
CA LYS A 199 -16.90 -10.91 10.72
C LYS A 199 -17.76 -9.97 9.88
N LYS A 200 -18.64 -9.22 10.53
CA LYS A 200 -19.58 -8.30 9.83
C LYS A 200 -18.84 -7.23 9.03
N ASN A 201 -17.83 -6.59 9.64
CA ASN A 201 -17.04 -5.52 9.01
C ASN A 201 -16.24 -6.06 7.82
N TYR A 202 -15.59 -7.22 7.97
CA TYR A 202 -14.90 -7.89 6.86
C TYR A 202 -15.82 -8.20 5.68
N ARG A 203 -17.00 -8.78 5.92
CA ARG A 203 -17.98 -9.05 4.85
C ARG A 203 -18.52 -7.77 4.21
N ALA A 204 -18.65 -6.68 4.97
CA ALA A 204 -19.03 -5.38 4.42
C ALA A 204 -17.93 -4.83 3.48
N ALA A 205 -16.67 -4.84 3.93
CA ALA A 205 -15.50 -4.45 3.16
C ALA A 205 -15.36 -5.26 1.86
N LYS A 206 -15.40 -6.60 1.93
CA LYS A 206 -15.30 -7.46 0.73
C LYS A 206 -16.44 -7.21 -0.26
N ARG A 207 -17.69 -7.05 0.22
CA ARG A 207 -18.83 -6.70 -0.65
C ARG A 207 -18.64 -5.35 -1.33
N HIS A 208 -18.01 -4.38 -0.65
CA HIS A 208 -17.72 -3.08 -1.25
C HIS A 208 -16.68 -3.23 -2.38
N LEU A 209 -15.58 -3.95 -2.13
CA LEU A 209 -14.55 -4.22 -3.13
C LEU A 209 -15.10 -4.96 -4.35
N SER A 210 -15.94 -5.98 -4.16
CA SER A 210 -16.54 -6.74 -5.28
C SER A 210 -17.49 -5.94 -6.17
N ARG A 211 -18.16 -4.91 -5.63
CA ARG A 211 -19.03 -4.03 -6.43
C ARG A 211 -18.25 -3.05 -7.31
N GLY A 212 -16.97 -2.82 -7.00
CA GLY A 212 -16.10 -1.90 -7.72
C GLY A 212 -15.66 -2.37 -9.11
N GLY A 213 -16.19 -3.49 -9.62
CA GLY A 213 -16.11 -3.90 -11.02
C GLY A 213 -14.81 -4.56 -11.47
N GLY A 214 -13.78 -4.66 -10.63
CA GLY A 214 -12.49 -5.27 -11.00
C GLY A 214 -12.12 -6.45 -10.13
N ASN A 215 -11.51 -7.47 -10.75
CA ASN A 215 -10.94 -8.62 -10.06
C ASN A 215 -9.65 -8.18 -9.37
N ALA A 216 -9.73 -7.85 -8.08
CA ALA A 216 -8.56 -7.38 -7.33
C ALA A 216 -7.53 -8.51 -7.20
N VAL A 217 -6.28 -8.25 -7.62
CA VAL A 217 -5.16 -9.17 -7.47
C VAL A 217 -4.75 -9.30 -6.01
N ALA A 218 -4.90 -8.21 -5.25
CA ALA A 218 -4.71 -8.17 -3.80
C ALA A 218 -5.82 -7.36 -3.12
N THR A 219 -6.22 -7.77 -1.92
CA THR A 219 -7.13 -7.00 -1.06
C THR A 219 -6.56 -6.88 0.34
N VAL A 220 -6.69 -5.71 0.95
CA VAL A 220 -6.40 -5.49 2.37
C VAL A 220 -7.71 -5.11 3.06
N PHE A 221 -7.95 -5.70 4.22
CA PHE A 221 -8.95 -5.27 5.18
C PHE A 221 -8.24 -4.86 6.46
N ALA A 222 -8.66 -3.75 7.04
CA ALA A 222 -8.25 -3.32 8.37
C ALA A 222 -9.48 -2.98 9.21
N ASP A 223 -9.49 -3.48 10.44
CA ASP A 223 -10.49 -3.18 11.44
C ASP A 223 -10.11 -1.87 12.15
N LEU A 224 -10.80 -0.79 11.79
CA LEU A 224 -10.49 0.53 12.34
C LEU A 224 -10.98 0.66 13.78
N GLU A 225 -12.03 -0.07 14.18
CA GLU A 225 -12.49 -0.09 15.58
C GLU A 225 -11.42 -0.66 16.51
N LEU A 226 -10.68 -1.68 16.05
CA LEU A 226 -9.54 -2.25 16.78
C LEU A 226 -8.28 -1.38 16.65
N LEU A 227 -7.95 -0.89 15.45
CA LEU A 227 -6.75 -0.05 15.23
C LEU A 227 -6.79 1.26 16.02
N MET A 228 -7.96 1.90 16.13
CA MET A 228 -8.10 3.16 16.86
C MET A 228 -7.95 2.99 18.39
N GLN A 229 -7.94 1.76 18.91
CA GLN A 229 -7.63 1.48 20.32
C GLN A 229 -6.13 1.55 20.61
N THR A 230 -5.27 1.52 19.58
CA THR A 230 -3.83 1.70 19.73
C THR A 230 -3.49 3.20 19.87
N PRO A 231 -2.94 3.66 21.02
CA PRO A 231 -2.71 5.08 21.27
C PRO A 231 -1.83 5.76 20.22
N ASP A 232 -0.80 5.07 19.72
CA ASP A 232 0.12 5.60 18.70
C ASP A 232 -0.58 5.86 17.37
N ILE A 233 -1.48 4.95 16.96
CA ILE A 233 -2.25 5.09 15.71
C ILE A 233 -3.25 6.26 15.85
N ALA A 234 -3.98 6.30 16.97
CA ALA A 234 -4.90 7.40 17.24
C ALA A 234 -4.17 8.75 17.36
N GLY A 235 -2.94 8.75 17.88
CA GLY A 235 -2.06 9.92 17.96
C GLY A 235 -1.59 10.39 16.59
N LEU A 236 -1.16 9.47 15.72
CA LEU A 236 -0.72 9.78 14.35
C LEU A 236 -1.80 10.49 13.54
N LEU A 237 -3.06 10.07 13.68
CA LEU A 237 -4.20 10.73 13.03
C LEU A 237 -4.54 12.13 13.60
N LYS A 238 -3.96 12.53 14.73
CA LYS A 238 -4.11 13.88 15.28
C LYS A 238 -3.00 14.81 14.81
N GLN A 239 -1.80 14.29 14.51
CA GLN A 239 -0.62 15.07 14.11
C GLN A 239 -0.80 15.84 12.80
N GLN A 240 -1.74 15.46 11.93
CA GLN A 240 -2.02 16.21 10.71
C GLN A 240 -2.36 17.69 10.96
N GLY A 241 -2.96 18.00 12.13
CA GLY A 241 -3.32 19.36 12.51
C GLY A 241 -2.11 20.23 12.86
N GLU A 242 -0.90 19.68 12.94
CA GLU A 242 0.32 20.43 13.22
C GLU A 242 1.00 20.94 11.94
N ASN A 243 0.74 20.30 10.80
CA ASN A 243 1.37 20.63 9.52
C ASN A 243 0.33 21.06 8.48
N PRO A 244 0.34 22.33 8.03
CA PRO A 244 -0.63 22.84 7.06
C PRO A 244 -0.67 22.08 5.72
N LEU A 245 0.46 21.62 5.21
CA LEU A 245 0.50 20.83 3.97
C LEU A 245 -0.08 19.43 4.18
N ALA A 246 0.16 18.83 5.35
CA ALA A 246 -0.44 17.56 5.73
C ALA A 246 -1.96 17.71 5.88
N ALA A 247 -2.43 18.74 6.57
CA ALA A 247 -3.86 19.05 6.70
C ALA A 247 -4.52 19.30 5.33
N LEU A 248 -3.92 20.14 4.49
CA LEU A 248 -4.41 20.40 3.13
C LEU A 248 -4.54 19.11 2.32
N THR A 249 -3.61 18.17 2.49
CA THR A 249 -3.60 16.92 1.72
C THR A 249 -4.52 15.85 2.32
N PHE A 250 -4.54 15.69 3.64
CA PHE A 250 -5.07 14.51 4.30
C PHE A 250 -6.24 14.76 5.27
N ALA A 251 -6.58 16.01 5.64
CA ALA A 251 -7.58 16.27 6.68
C ALA A 251 -8.92 15.55 6.44
N GLY A 252 -9.48 15.67 5.24
CA GLY A 252 -10.73 15.00 4.88
C GLY A 252 -10.61 13.47 4.82
N ILE A 253 -9.43 12.93 4.50
CA ILE A 253 -9.18 11.48 4.49
C ILE A 253 -9.12 10.96 5.93
N VAL A 254 -8.41 11.66 6.82
CA VAL A 254 -8.27 11.26 8.21
C VAL A 254 -9.56 11.39 8.99
N GLU A 255 -10.37 12.42 8.74
CA GLU A 255 -11.71 12.51 9.34
C GLU A 255 -12.59 11.35 8.89
N ALA A 256 -12.61 11.03 7.58
CA ALA A 256 -13.34 9.87 7.09
C ALA A 256 -12.86 8.56 7.75
N ILE A 257 -11.54 8.36 7.90
CA ILE A 257 -10.99 7.17 8.58
C ILE A 257 -11.40 7.12 10.05
N ARG A 258 -11.38 8.25 10.76
CA ARG A 258 -11.69 8.33 12.19
C ARG A 258 -13.12 7.87 12.50
N ASP A 259 -14.07 8.19 11.62
CA ASP A 259 -15.49 7.88 11.80
C ASP A 259 -15.89 6.55 11.16
N SER A 260 -14.91 5.78 10.68
CA SER A 260 -15.12 4.49 10.00
C SER A 260 -14.81 3.30 10.90
N LYS A 261 -15.43 2.16 10.59
CA LYS A 261 -15.23 0.88 11.29
C LYS A 261 -14.30 -0.05 10.54
N TRP A 262 -14.22 0.11 9.22
CA TRP A 262 -13.28 -0.65 8.42
C TRP A 262 -12.65 0.19 7.30
N LEU A 263 -11.44 -0.21 6.93
CA LEU A 263 -10.75 0.21 5.72
C LEU A 263 -10.59 -1.00 4.81
N ALA A 264 -10.90 -0.82 3.54
CA ALA A 264 -10.68 -1.80 2.49
C ALA A 264 -9.76 -1.19 1.42
N LEU A 265 -8.70 -1.91 1.05
CA LEU A 265 -7.87 -1.59 -0.10
C LEU A 265 -8.02 -2.71 -1.13
N GLY A 266 -8.20 -2.34 -2.40
CA GLY A 266 -8.16 -3.26 -3.53
C GLY A 266 -7.06 -2.84 -4.49
N LEU A 267 -6.19 -3.77 -4.85
CA LEU A 267 -5.18 -3.61 -5.88
C LEU A 267 -5.63 -4.35 -7.14
N GLN A 268 -5.63 -3.66 -8.28
CA GLN A 268 -6.00 -4.19 -9.58
C GLN A 268 -4.86 -3.94 -10.57
N ILE A 269 -4.78 -4.80 -11.59
CA ILE A 269 -3.86 -4.62 -12.72
C ILE A 269 -4.74 -4.40 -13.97
N GLU A 270 -4.56 -3.27 -14.65
CA GLU A 270 -5.23 -2.93 -15.91
C GLU A 270 -4.17 -2.40 -16.87
N ASP A 271 -3.96 -3.05 -18.02
CA ASP A 271 -2.98 -2.66 -19.04
C ASP A 271 -1.59 -2.31 -18.47
N GLU A 272 -0.99 -3.22 -17.70
CA GLU A 272 0.29 -3.04 -16.98
C GLU A 272 0.28 -1.90 -15.91
N THR A 273 -0.88 -1.33 -15.60
CA THR A 273 -1.03 -0.28 -14.58
C THR A 273 -1.58 -0.86 -13.29
N LEU A 274 -0.93 -0.53 -12.17
CA LEU A 274 -1.44 -0.81 -10.83
C LEU A 274 -2.45 0.25 -10.42
N ILE A 275 -3.68 -0.18 -10.16
CA ILE A 275 -4.76 0.66 -9.65
C ILE A 275 -5.05 0.25 -8.22
N CYS A 276 -4.73 1.13 -7.26
CA CYS A 276 -5.07 0.96 -5.86
C CYS A 276 -6.31 1.79 -5.52
N ARG A 277 -7.34 1.14 -4.96
CA ARG A 277 -8.55 1.80 -4.47
C ARG A 277 -8.70 1.59 -2.98
N ALA A 278 -8.82 2.68 -2.24
CA ALA A 278 -9.14 2.68 -0.82
C ALA A 278 -10.60 3.05 -0.57
N SER A 279 -11.22 2.43 0.42
CA SER A 279 -12.60 2.68 0.80
C SER A 279 -12.80 2.46 2.28
N VAL A 280 -13.68 3.25 2.88
CA VAL A 280 -14.08 3.15 4.29
C VAL A 280 -15.61 3.21 4.38
N ASP A 281 -16.20 2.84 5.52
CA ASP A 281 -17.67 2.92 5.75
C ASP A 281 -18.16 4.13 6.52
N GLY A 282 -17.27 5.08 6.82
CA GLY A 282 -17.63 6.33 7.48
C GLY A 282 -18.58 7.18 6.63
N GLU A 283 -19.26 8.09 7.32
CA GLU A 283 -20.07 9.11 6.66
C GLU A 283 -19.17 10.10 5.91
N THR A 284 -19.74 10.77 4.91
CA THR A 284 -19.03 11.89 4.27
C THR A 284 -18.78 12.97 5.31
N VAL A 285 -17.55 13.51 5.34
CA VAL A 285 -17.16 14.66 6.18
C VAL A 285 -18.28 15.70 6.22
N ALA A 286 -18.69 16.09 7.42
CA ALA A 286 -19.82 16.98 7.61
C ALA A 286 -19.55 18.33 6.91
N ARG A 287 -20.58 18.94 6.31
CA ARG A 287 -20.43 20.25 5.65
C ARG A 287 -19.96 21.37 6.60
N THR A 288 -20.20 21.20 7.90
CA THR A 288 -19.76 22.10 8.97
C THR A 288 -18.36 21.79 9.49
N SER A 289 -17.73 20.69 9.06
CA SER A 289 -16.39 20.34 9.49
C SER A 289 -15.36 21.33 8.92
N PRO A 290 -14.32 21.70 9.69
CA PRO A 290 -13.14 22.39 9.17
C PRO A 290 -12.46 21.65 8.01
N ALA A 291 -12.65 20.34 7.84
CA ALA A 291 -12.11 19.56 6.72
C ALA A 291 -13.00 19.57 5.46
N ALA A 292 -14.16 20.25 5.48
CA ALA A 292 -15.11 20.26 4.37
C ALA A 292 -14.54 20.89 3.07
N PHE A 293 -13.42 21.63 3.14
CA PHE A 293 -12.69 22.10 1.95
C PHE A 293 -12.21 20.96 1.05
N ALA A 294 -12.10 19.73 1.58
CA ALA A 294 -11.65 18.56 0.82
C ALA A 294 -12.78 17.86 0.04
N LEU A 295 -14.03 18.36 0.12
CA LEU A 295 -15.19 17.72 -0.49
C LEU A 295 -15.86 18.57 -1.59
N PRO A 296 -16.34 17.95 -2.68
CA PRO A 296 -17.16 18.60 -3.69
C PRO A 296 -18.46 19.16 -3.09
N LYS A 297 -18.89 20.34 -3.52
CA LYS A 297 -20.11 21.01 -3.03
C LYS A 297 -21.33 20.54 -3.80
N GLU A 298 -21.18 20.30 -5.10
CA GLU A 298 -22.25 19.90 -6.01
C GLU A 298 -22.03 18.49 -6.59
N PRO A 299 -23.10 17.78 -6.97
CA PRO A 299 -22.97 16.52 -7.71
C PRO A 299 -22.20 16.71 -9.03
N GLY A 300 -21.24 15.84 -9.31
CA GLY A 300 -20.42 15.90 -10.52
C GLY A 300 -19.15 16.73 -10.38
N GLU A 301 -18.97 17.44 -9.26
CA GLU A 301 -17.67 18.01 -8.88
C GLU A 301 -16.75 16.93 -8.30
N GLY A 302 -15.44 17.15 -8.37
CA GLY A 302 -14.44 16.25 -7.82
C GLY A 302 -13.06 16.49 -8.43
N ALA A 303 -12.08 15.67 -8.05
CA ALA A 303 -10.74 15.76 -8.60
C ALA A 303 -10.78 15.53 -10.13
N LEU A 304 -10.20 16.45 -10.89
CA LEU A 304 -10.04 16.31 -12.34
C LEU A 304 -9.13 15.12 -12.69
N PRO A 305 -9.14 14.64 -13.95
CA PRO A 305 -8.14 13.69 -14.42
C PRO A 305 -6.72 14.25 -14.29
N ASN A 306 -5.77 13.36 -14.00
CA ASN A 306 -4.35 13.68 -13.98
C ASN A 306 -3.89 14.25 -15.33
N LEU A 307 -3.00 15.24 -15.29
CA LEU A 307 -2.40 15.81 -16.49
C LEU A 307 -1.49 14.78 -17.18
N ALA A 308 -1.67 14.65 -18.49
CA ALA A 308 -0.77 13.91 -19.36
C ALA A 308 0.23 14.88 -20.00
N VAL A 309 1.51 14.68 -19.70
CA VAL A 309 2.63 15.42 -20.31
C VAL A 309 3.68 14.43 -20.77
N PRO A 310 4.51 14.76 -21.79
CA PRO A 310 5.62 13.91 -22.20
C PRO A 310 6.56 13.60 -21.02
N ARG A 311 7.02 12.34 -20.92
CA ARG A 311 7.95 11.86 -19.88
C ARG A 311 7.48 12.13 -18.44
N ARG A 312 6.17 12.08 -18.22
CA ARG A 312 5.59 12.23 -16.88
C ARG A 312 6.11 11.14 -15.95
N ILE A 313 6.67 11.57 -14.83
CA ILE A 313 7.12 10.72 -13.72
C ILE A 313 5.95 10.52 -12.74
N ALA A 314 5.27 11.60 -12.38
CA ALA A 314 4.15 11.56 -11.45
C ALA A 314 3.11 12.64 -11.77
N ALA A 315 1.86 12.42 -11.38
CA ALA A 315 0.86 13.47 -11.29
C ALA A 315 -0.07 13.21 -10.11
N LEU A 316 -0.54 14.30 -9.52
CA LEU A 316 -1.50 14.30 -8.43
C LEU A 316 -2.59 15.31 -8.75
N THR A 317 -3.84 14.90 -8.61
CA THR A 317 -4.97 15.84 -8.69
C THR A 317 -5.77 15.75 -7.40
N LEU A 318 -6.05 16.91 -6.83
CA LEU A 318 -6.79 17.07 -5.59
C LEU A 318 -7.99 17.99 -5.84
N TYR A 319 -9.07 17.74 -5.11
CA TYR A 319 -10.16 18.70 -4.96
C TYR A 319 -10.04 19.36 -3.58
N ARG A 320 -9.56 20.60 -3.53
CA ARG A 320 -9.29 21.37 -2.31
C ARG A 320 -9.71 22.82 -2.50
N ASP A 321 -10.78 23.22 -1.82
CA ASP A 321 -11.20 24.63 -1.77
C ASP A 321 -10.23 25.43 -0.89
N LEU A 322 -9.23 26.06 -1.52
CA LEU A 322 -8.19 26.82 -0.81
C LEU A 322 -8.75 28.00 -0.02
N HIS A 323 -9.84 28.61 -0.52
CA HIS A 323 -10.53 29.68 0.19
C HIS A 323 -11.12 29.16 1.50
N GLN A 324 -11.86 28.06 1.45
CA GLN A 324 -12.45 27.44 2.65
C GLN A 324 -11.38 26.91 3.61
N PHE A 325 -10.32 26.29 3.09
CA PHE A 325 -9.19 25.82 3.91
C PHE A 325 -8.56 26.97 4.71
N TYR A 326 -8.25 28.07 4.03
CA TYR A 326 -7.60 29.21 4.66
C TYR A 326 -8.56 30.00 5.57
N ALA A 327 -9.84 30.09 5.22
CA ALA A 327 -10.85 30.68 6.09
C ALA A 327 -11.04 29.91 7.40
N ALA A 328 -10.84 28.58 7.39
CA ALA A 328 -10.91 27.71 8.56
C ALA A 328 -9.58 27.58 9.32
N LYS A 329 -8.56 28.39 9.01
CA LYS A 329 -7.20 28.22 9.56
C LYS A 329 -7.14 28.28 11.09
N ASP A 330 -7.94 29.12 11.74
CA ASP A 330 -7.92 29.25 13.19
C ASP A 330 -8.57 28.04 13.89
N ASP A 331 -9.50 27.35 13.23
CA ASP A 331 -10.08 26.09 13.70
C ASP A 331 -9.16 24.89 13.43
N LEU A 332 -8.49 24.90 12.27
CA LEU A 332 -7.54 23.85 11.86
C LEU A 332 -6.20 23.93 12.61
N PHE A 333 -5.75 25.14 12.92
CA PHE A 333 -4.47 25.46 13.52
C PHE A 333 -4.67 26.47 14.68
N PRO A 334 -5.26 26.05 15.81
CA PRO A 334 -5.56 26.94 16.93
C PRO A 334 -4.30 27.57 17.54
N GLU A 335 -3.15 26.91 17.39
CA GLU A 335 -1.85 27.47 17.77
C GLU A 335 -1.28 28.31 16.62
N ARG A 336 -1.22 29.64 16.80
CA ARG A 336 -0.53 30.53 15.86
C ARG A 336 0.97 30.25 15.88
N THR A 337 1.46 29.62 14.83
CA THR A 337 2.90 29.41 14.62
C THR A 337 3.56 30.65 14.01
N SER A 338 4.86 30.83 14.27
CA SER A 338 5.67 31.85 13.59
C SER A 338 5.67 31.67 12.07
N GLY A 339 5.53 30.43 11.60
CA GLY A 339 5.41 30.10 10.17
C GLY A 339 4.16 30.69 9.52
N LEU A 340 3.00 30.64 10.21
CA LEU A 340 1.76 31.22 9.69
C LEU A 340 1.85 32.75 9.57
N ILE A 341 2.44 33.41 10.58
CA ILE A 341 2.65 34.87 10.56
C ILE A 341 3.59 35.26 9.42
N PHE A 342 4.70 34.52 9.25
CA PHE A 342 5.64 34.75 8.16
C PHE A 342 4.99 34.56 6.79
N PHE A 343 4.17 33.51 6.63
CA PHE A 343 3.40 33.25 5.42
C PHE A 343 2.43 34.40 5.10
N GLU A 344 1.63 34.85 6.07
CA GLU A 344 0.69 35.97 5.92
C GLU A 344 1.41 37.23 5.41
N ASN A 345 2.55 37.56 6.01
CA ASN A 345 3.37 38.70 5.59
C ASN A 345 3.92 38.56 4.16
N MET A 346 4.45 37.38 3.81
CA MET A 346 4.96 37.13 2.46
C MET A 346 3.88 37.21 1.40
N MET A 347 2.72 36.61 1.66
CA MET A 347 1.59 36.65 0.72
C MET A 347 1.07 38.08 0.54
N GLY A 348 1.08 38.90 1.61
CA GLY A 348 0.80 40.33 1.52
C GLY A 348 1.77 41.07 0.58
N ILE A 349 3.06 40.72 0.57
CA ILE A 349 4.04 41.30 -0.37
C ILE A 349 3.77 40.83 -1.80
N PHE A 350 3.57 39.54 -2.00
CA PHE A 350 3.40 38.95 -3.33
C PHE A 350 2.13 39.45 -4.03
N PHE A 351 1.03 39.56 -3.29
CA PHE A 351 -0.25 40.02 -3.81
C PHE A 351 -0.50 41.52 -3.58
N SER A 352 0.55 42.31 -3.38
CA SER A 352 0.47 43.78 -3.28
C SER A 352 -0.54 44.30 -2.24
N GLY A 353 -0.66 43.61 -1.10
CA GLY A 353 -1.53 43.97 0.02
C GLY A 353 -2.99 43.52 -0.09
N ARG A 354 -3.36 42.78 -1.14
CA ARG A 354 -4.71 42.19 -1.27
C ARG A 354 -5.00 41.21 -0.14
N ASP A 355 -6.26 41.14 0.28
CA ASP A 355 -6.72 40.17 1.27
C ASP A 355 -6.59 38.75 0.71
N LEU A 356 -5.71 37.95 1.32
CA LEU A 356 -5.40 36.61 0.81
C LEU A 356 -6.65 35.70 0.76
N THR A 357 -7.55 35.82 1.74
CA THR A 357 -8.73 34.95 1.84
C THR A 357 -9.77 35.34 0.80
N ASN A 358 -10.24 36.59 0.86
CA ASN A 358 -11.43 37.05 0.16
C ASN A 358 -11.15 37.61 -1.23
N GLU A 359 -9.94 38.10 -1.50
CA GLU A 359 -9.60 38.65 -2.82
C GLU A 359 -8.78 37.68 -3.67
N VAL A 360 -7.89 36.89 -3.08
CA VAL A 360 -6.96 36.02 -3.82
C VAL A 360 -7.46 34.57 -3.86
N LEU A 361 -7.58 33.91 -2.71
CA LEU A 361 -7.95 32.49 -2.66
C LEU A 361 -9.40 32.26 -3.07
N ALA A 362 -10.31 33.22 -2.83
CA ALA A 362 -11.68 33.19 -3.32
C ALA A 362 -11.78 33.03 -4.85
N GLN A 363 -10.77 33.49 -5.60
CA GLN A 363 -10.72 33.37 -7.06
C GLN A 363 -10.18 32.03 -7.54
N THR A 364 -9.62 31.21 -6.66
CA THR A 364 -9.18 29.86 -7.02
C THR A 364 -10.40 28.92 -7.05
N ARG A 365 -10.43 28.04 -8.05
CA ARG A 365 -11.31 26.87 -8.04
C ARG A 365 -10.67 25.76 -7.22
N PRO A 366 -11.47 24.81 -6.67
CA PRO A 366 -10.95 23.72 -5.85
C PRO A 366 -10.04 22.72 -6.59
N ASP A 367 -9.98 22.73 -7.92
CA ASP A 367 -9.18 21.80 -8.69
C ASP A 367 -7.67 22.16 -8.60
N ILE A 368 -6.90 21.36 -7.87
CA ILE A 368 -5.44 21.50 -7.79
C ILE A 368 -4.78 20.34 -8.51
N ARG A 369 -3.94 20.62 -9.51
CA ARG A 369 -3.19 19.60 -10.24
C ARG A 369 -1.69 19.82 -10.08
N PHE A 370 -0.97 18.74 -9.86
CA PHE A 370 0.49 18.69 -9.84
C PHE A 370 0.98 17.69 -10.88
N VAL A 371 2.05 18.03 -11.57
CA VAL A 371 2.72 17.14 -12.50
C VAL A 371 4.22 17.24 -12.35
N VAL A 372 4.90 16.10 -12.43
CA VAL A 372 6.36 15.97 -12.39
C VAL A 372 6.79 15.21 -13.64
N ALA A 373 7.78 15.71 -14.36
CA ALA A 373 8.24 15.14 -15.62
C ALA A 373 9.77 15.20 -15.75
N GLU A 374 10.33 14.26 -16.51
CA GLU A 374 11.75 14.22 -16.81
C GLU A 374 12.15 15.39 -17.73
N GLN A 375 13.24 16.07 -17.36
CA GLN A 375 13.84 17.12 -18.17
C GLN A 375 14.79 16.53 -19.20
N GLN A 376 14.79 17.10 -20.41
CA GLN A 376 15.81 16.85 -21.41
C GLN A 376 16.67 18.10 -21.53
N PHE A 377 17.99 17.91 -21.46
CA PHE A 377 18.97 18.96 -21.62
C PHE A 377 19.59 18.82 -23.00
N ASP A 378 19.74 19.95 -23.70
CA ASP A 378 20.48 19.99 -24.96
C ASP A 378 21.97 19.73 -24.67
N PRO A 379 22.58 18.66 -25.20
CA PRO A 379 24.00 18.38 -25.01
C PRO A 379 24.91 19.53 -25.47
N ALA A 380 24.47 20.35 -26.42
CA ALA A 380 25.24 21.49 -26.93
C ALA A 380 25.30 22.68 -25.94
N ILE A 381 24.31 22.81 -25.05
CA ILE A 381 24.28 23.83 -23.99
C ILE A 381 25.01 23.32 -22.74
N GLY A 382 24.99 22.00 -22.54
CA GLY A 382 25.58 21.31 -21.41
C GLY A 382 24.53 20.64 -20.54
N THR A 383 24.95 19.61 -19.82
CA THR A 383 24.08 18.86 -18.90
C THR A 383 24.45 19.19 -17.47
N PRO A 384 23.49 19.61 -16.62
CA PRO A 384 23.73 19.82 -15.20
C PRO A 384 24.24 18.54 -14.53
N SER A 385 25.16 18.70 -13.59
CA SER A 385 25.65 17.58 -12.76
C SER A 385 24.54 16.99 -11.88
N VAL A 386 23.56 17.81 -11.46
CA VAL A 386 22.36 17.39 -10.73
C VAL A 386 21.14 17.66 -11.60
N LYS A 387 20.42 16.61 -11.97
CA LYS A 387 19.19 16.68 -12.77
C LYS A 387 17.99 16.56 -11.83
N LEU A 388 17.28 17.66 -11.61
CA LEU A 388 15.99 17.63 -10.94
C LEU A 388 14.88 17.49 -11.99
N PRO A 389 13.81 16.74 -11.71
CA PRO A 389 12.67 16.71 -12.62
C PRO A 389 11.98 18.08 -12.69
N ALA A 390 11.38 18.39 -13.84
CA ALA A 390 10.50 19.55 -13.95
C ALA A 390 9.20 19.26 -13.20
N PHE A 391 8.60 20.29 -12.63
CA PHE A 391 7.30 20.19 -11.98
C PHE A 391 6.44 21.40 -12.29
N ALA A 392 5.12 21.23 -12.19
CA ALA A 392 4.17 22.32 -12.25
C ALA A 392 3.04 22.09 -11.26
N MET A 393 2.56 23.18 -10.65
CA MET A 393 1.29 23.26 -9.92
C MET A 393 0.32 24.09 -10.76
N ILE A 394 -0.88 23.57 -10.98
CA ILE A 394 -1.90 24.17 -11.83
C ILE A 394 -3.13 24.45 -10.98
N LEU A 395 -3.50 25.72 -10.91
CA LEU A 395 -4.74 26.21 -10.31
C LEU A 395 -5.63 26.79 -11.41
N ARG A 396 -6.94 26.65 -11.29
CA ARG A 396 -7.88 27.31 -12.19
C ARG A 396 -8.48 28.53 -11.50
N LEU A 397 -8.51 29.66 -12.20
CA LEU A 397 -9.13 30.88 -11.70
C LEU A 397 -10.63 30.92 -12.05
N ARG A 398 -11.39 31.69 -11.27
CA ARG A 398 -12.81 31.97 -11.54
C ARG A 398 -12.94 33.11 -12.54
N ASP A 399 -12.21 34.19 -12.32
CA ASP A 399 -12.11 35.36 -13.20
C ASP A 399 -10.68 35.48 -13.74
N GLU A 400 -10.41 34.81 -14.86
CA GLU A 400 -9.08 34.79 -15.47
C GLU A 400 -8.70 36.16 -16.04
N GLU A 401 -9.64 36.88 -16.66
CA GLU A 401 -9.35 38.17 -17.31
C GLU A 401 -8.84 39.22 -16.31
N GLN A 402 -9.38 39.23 -15.10
CA GLN A 402 -8.95 40.18 -14.07
C GLN A 402 -7.74 39.71 -13.26
N TYR A 403 -7.59 38.39 -13.05
CA TYR A 403 -6.61 37.86 -12.09
C TYR A 403 -5.36 37.22 -12.70
N ASP A 404 -5.28 37.04 -14.02
CA ASP A 404 -4.09 36.49 -14.67
C ASP A 404 -2.82 37.30 -14.35
N GLU A 405 -2.84 38.61 -14.63
CA GLU A 405 -1.71 39.52 -14.37
C GLU A 405 -1.37 39.58 -12.87
N ILE A 406 -2.37 39.50 -11.99
CA ILE A 406 -2.16 39.52 -10.53
C ILE A 406 -1.36 38.29 -10.07
N PHE A 407 -1.72 37.10 -10.58
CA PHE A 407 -1.01 35.87 -10.24
C PHE A 407 0.36 35.79 -10.91
N GLU A 408 0.50 36.29 -12.14
CA GLU A 408 1.79 36.39 -12.82
C GLU A 408 2.75 37.30 -12.05
N GLU A 409 2.31 38.51 -11.69
CA GLU A 409 3.11 39.43 -10.87
C GLU A 409 3.51 38.81 -9.54
N ALA A 410 2.58 38.14 -8.85
CA ALA A 410 2.86 37.48 -7.58
C ALA A 410 3.92 36.39 -7.73
N TRP A 411 3.86 35.59 -8.80
CA TRP A 411 4.87 34.59 -9.12
C TRP A 411 6.24 35.22 -9.41
N GLN A 412 6.28 36.26 -10.24
CA GLN A 412 7.53 36.97 -10.56
C GLN A 412 8.17 37.58 -9.30
N LYS A 413 7.37 38.19 -8.41
CA LYS A 413 7.82 38.71 -7.11
C LYS A 413 8.37 37.58 -6.22
N ALA A 414 7.71 36.42 -6.19
CA ALA A 414 8.16 35.27 -5.41
C ALA A 414 9.52 34.75 -5.89
N ILE A 415 9.69 34.53 -7.20
CA ILE A 415 10.95 34.09 -7.78
C ILE A 415 12.05 35.14 -7.60
N GLY A 416 11.73 36.42 -7.81
CA GLY A 416 12.66 37.52 -7.59
C GLY A 416 13.19 37.55 -6.16
N LEU A 417 12.31 37.38 -5.16
CA LEU A 417 12.70 37.33 -3.75
C LEU A 417 13.54 36.10 -3.42
N ILE A 418 13.19 34.91 -3.95
CA ILE A 418 13.98 33.69 -3.77
C ILE A 418 15.40 33.89 -4.32
N ASN A 419 15.53 34.41 -5.54
CA ASN A 419 16.83 34.67 -6.15
C ASN A 419 17.63 35.74 -5.40
N PHE A 420 16.97 36.77 -4.88
CA PHE A 420 17.59 37.77 -4.02
C PHE A 420 18.17 37.13 -2.75
N THR A 421 17.39 36.32 -2.02
CA THR A 421 17.85 35.62 -0.82
C THR A 421 18.98 34.64 -1.12
N ARG A 422 18.90 33.89 -2.22
CA ARG A 422 19.98 32.98 -2.66
C ARG A 422 21.27 33.75 -2.96
N GLY A 423 21.16 34.91 -3.61
CA GLY A 423 22.28 35.81 -3.83
C GLY A 423 22.93 36.28 -2.53
N GLN A 424 22.13 36.65 -1.52
CA GLN A 424 22.64 36.98 -0.17
C GLN A 424 23.36 35.80 0.51
N GLN A 425 22.97 34.56 0.19
CA GLN A 425 23.58 33.33 0.70
C GLN A 425 24.71 32.78 -0.20
N ALA A 426 25.13 33.53 -1.22
CA ALA A 426 26.14 33.10 -2.21
C ALA A 426 25.79 31.78 -2.93
N MET A 427 24.50 31.47 -3.06
CA MET A 427 24.00 30.32 -3.82
C MET A 427 23.73 30.71 -5.29
N PRO A 428 23.90 29.78 -6.25
CA PRO A 428 23.52 30.03 -7.64
C PRO A 428 22.05 30.42 -7.76
N GLY A 429 21.76 31.41 -8.59
CA GLY A 429 20.39 31.79 -8.93
C GLY A 429 19.64 30.67 -9.64
N LEU A 430 18.33 30.63 -9.44
CA LEU A 430 17.43 29.76 -10.20
C LEU A 430 17.17 30.42 -11.56
N ILE A 431 17.41 29.67 -12.64
CA ILE A 431 16.94 29.99 -13.99
C ILE A 431 15.61 29.24 -14.13
N ILE A 432 14.51 29.97 -14.26
CA ILE A 432 13.14 29.43 -14.33
C ILE A 432 12.56 29.74 -15.69
#